data_AF-A0A8J4SEU2-F1
#
_entry.id   AF-A0A8J4SEU2-F1
#
_cell.length_a   1.000
_cell.length_b   1.000
_cell.length_c   1.000
_cell.angle_alpha   90.00
_cell.angle_beta   90.00
_cell.angle_gamma   90.00
#
_symmetry.space_group_name_H-M   'P 1'
#
loop_
_entity.id
_entity.type
_entity.pdbx_description
1 polymer ?
#
loop_
_entity_poly.entity_id
_entity_poly.type
_entity_poly.pdbx_seq_one_letter_code
_entity_poly.pdbx_strand_id
1 'polypeptide(L)'
;MELWFTEKQTPAFGITAKIKQTYVSEKTDFQDLAMVETEEFGNMLLLDGMVMTTVKDEFVYHEMAAHPALNTHPNPKKVLVVGGGDGGVIREVIKHAAVEKAVLVEIDGKVIEYSKKYLPEIAGKLDEPNVEVLVNDGYMHIIEHKNEYDVIIVDSTEPVGPAAPLFERGFYQGIYEALKEDGIFVAQTDNPWFKADLIQKVNKDVKEIFPIVLVSEDYENSKAVIYGMPMDYTVSFRPGSRFGPSHIRQASVGLEEYSPYLDKSIVDMTYFDAGDLLLPFGNAGRSLEVIGEYIGGLLADDKFPIGLGGEHLVTWPVIQQMYKKYPDLILIHIDAHADLRENYEGEPLSHSTPVRKAAELMGGKNIYQFGIRSGSREEFQFGRENINFYPFEVAAPMKEALPKMGNRPVYVTIDIDVLDPSAAPGTGTAEAGGITSKELLEAIHMIAGSDVNVVGCDLVEVAPIYDPTEQTQIVAAKMIREMLLGFVK
;
A
#
# COMPACT_ATOMS: atom_id res chain seq x y z
N MET A 1 17.18 38.19 -16.78
CA MET A 1 16.19 38.22 -15.68
C MET A 1 15.77 36.78 -15.47
N GLU A 2 15.91 36.24 -14.27
CA GLU A 2 15.45 34.87 -14.00
C GLU A 2 13.93 34.88 -13.83
N LEU A 3 13.24 33.98 -14.52
CA LEU A 3 11.79 33.83 -14.42
C LEU A 3 11.50 32.51 -13.71
N TRP A 4 10.71 32.55 -12.64
CA TRP A 4 10.29 31.38 -11.87
C TRP A 4 8.77 31.33 -11.87
N PHE A 5 8.22 30.15 -12.12
CA PHE A 5 6.81 29.85 -11.96
C PHE A 5 6.60 29.15 -10.61
N THR A 6 5.50 29.46 -9.93
CA THR A 6 5.12 28.78 -8.68
C THR A 6 3.67 28.37 -8.78
N GLU A 7 3.44 27.06 -8.85
CA GLU A 7 2.14 26.44 -8.66
C GLU A 7 1.81 26.42 -7.17
N LYS A 8 0.57 26.75 -6.80
CA LYS A 8 0.12 26.70 -5.41
C LYS A 8 -0.87 25.57 -5.22
N GLN A 9 -0.46 24.53 -4.51
CA GLN A 9 -1.37 23.45 -4.08
C GLN A 9 -2.27 23.93 -2.91
N THR A 10 -1.75 24.80 -2.04
CA THR A 10 -2.50 25.48 -0.98
C THR A 10 -2.05 26.93 -0.83
N PRO A 11 -2.73 27.79 -0.03
CA PRO A 11 -2.22 29.13 0.28
C PRO A 11 -0.84 29.16 0.95
N ALA A 12 -0.39 28.03 1.53
CA ALA A 12 0.86 27.91 2.29
C ALA A 12 1.87 26.91 1.69
N PHE A 13 1.52 26.19 0.63
CA PHE A 13 2.40 25.22 -0.04
C PHE A 13 2.35 25.42 -1.56
N GLY A 14 3.52 25.43 -2.19
CA GLY A 14 3.64 25.53 -3.63
C GLY A 14 4.92 24.90 -4.17
N ILE A 15 4.87 24.52 -5.43
CA ILE A 15 5.96 23.90 -6.18
C ILE A 15 6.50 24.94 -7.16
N THR A 16 7.82 25.12 -7.21
CA THR A 16 8.45 26.15 -8.04
C THR A 16 9.32 25.54 -9.12
N ALA A 17 9.23 26.09 -10.33
CA ALA A 17 10.01 25.67 -11.48
C ALA A 17 10.63 26.89 -12.18
N LYS A 18 11.91 26.78 -12.54
CA LYS A 18 12.62 27.84 -13.28
C LYS A 18 12.24 27.78 -14.76
N ILE A 19 11.79 28.91 -15.30
CA ILE A 19 11.32 29.04 -16.67
C ILE A 19 12.44 29.56 -17.56
N LYS A 20 12.69 28.84 -18.65
CA LYS A 20 13.63 29.21 -19.71
C LYS A 20 12.97 30.13 -20.74
N GLN A 21 11.75 29.82 -21.17
CA GLN A 21 10.96 30.67 -22.06
C GLN A 21 9.46 30.35 -21.98
N THR A 22 8.63 31.31 -22.38
CA THR A 22 7.18 31.15 -22.53
C THR A 22 6.85 31.12 -24.02
N TYR A 23 6.24 30.04 -24.50
CA TYR A 23 5.81 29.90 -25.90
C TYR A 23 4.46 30.57 -26.15
N VAL A 24 3.52 30.33 -25.24
CA VAL A 24 2.15 30.86 -25.31
C VAL A 24 1.67 31.17 -23.89
N SER A 25 0.94 32.27 -23.76
CA SER A 25 0.04 32.54 -22.65
C SER A 25 -1.21 33.18 -23.22
N GLU A 26 -2.36 32.53 -23.03
CA GLU A 26 -3.64 32.88 -23.62
C GLU A 26 -4.75 32.59 -22.62
N LYS A 27 -5.76 33.45 -22.57
CA LYS A 27 -7.00 33.17 -21.86
C LYS A 27 -8.01 32.64 -22.87
N THR A 28 -8.39 31.38 -22.75
CA THR A 28 -9.38 30.74 -23.61
C THR A 28 -10.80 31.04 -23.09
N ASP A 29 -11.81 30.52 -23.77
CA ASP A 29 -13.20 30.61 -23.29
C ASP A 29 -13.42 29.82 -21.98
N PHE A 30 -12.49 28.94 -21.62
CA PHE A 30 -12.63 28.02 -20.49
C PHE A 30 -11.66 28.30 -19.33
N GLN A 31 -10.41 28.70 -19.63
CA GLN A 31 -9.32 28.73 -18.64
C GLN A 31 -8.14 29.61 -19.08
N ASP A 32 -7.25 29.95 -18.16
CA ASP A 32 -5.94 30.55 -18.46
C ASP A 32 -4.96 29.44 -18.88
N LEU A 33 -4.48 29.46 -20.12
CA LEU A 33 -3.57 28.47 -20.70
C LEU A 33 -2.18 29.06 -20.89
N ALA A 34 -1.14 28.35 -20.46
CA ALA A 34 0.22 28.67 -20.84
C ALA A 34 1.03 27.44 -21.24
N MET A 35 1.92 27.64 -22.20
CA MET A 35 2.91 26.65 -22.63
C MET A 35 4.29 27.24 -22.42
N VAL A 36 5.11 26.62 -21.58
CA VAL A 36 6.42 27.13 -21.17
C VAL A 36 7.49 26.05 -21.29
N GLU A 37 8.75 26.45 -21.45
CA GLU A 37 9.91 25.56 -21.32
C GLU A 37 10.57 25.82 -19.97
N THR A 38 10.77 24.76 -19.19
CA THR A 38 11.47 24.78 -17.91
C THR A 38 12.94 24.38 -18.08
N GLU A 39 13.78 24.71 -17.10
CA GLU A 39 15.21 24.36 -17.16
C GLU A 39 15.46 22.86 -16.95
N GLU A 40 14.62 22.18 -16.16
CA GLU A 40 14.86 20.80 -15.71
C GLU A 40 13.86 19.77 -16.27
N PHE A 41 12.62 20.17 -16.56
CA PHE A 41 11.50 19.29 -16.91
C PHE A 41 11.02 19.43 -18.37
N GLY A 42 11.70 20.25 -19.17
CA GLY A 42 11.35 20.49 -20.56
C GLY A 42 10.07 21.32 -20.71
N ASN A 43 9.31 21.06 -21.78
CA ASN A 43 8.06 21.77 -22.05
C ASN A 43 6.98 21.36 -21.05
N MET A 44 6.20 22.34 -20.62
CA MET A 44 5.21 22.22 -19.56
C MET A 44 3.92 22.94 -19.96
N LEU A 45 2.80 22.23 -19.83
CA LEU A 45 1.45 22.78 -19.98
C LEU A 45 0.95 23.24 -18.61
N LEU A 46 0.43 24.47 -18.58
CA LEU A 46 -0.19 25.09 -17.42
C LEU A 46 -1.63 25.45 -17.76
N LEU A 47 -2.57 25.11 -16.87
CA LEU A 47 -3.97 25.52 -16.93
C LEU A 47 -4.37 26.14 -15.59
N ASP A 48 -4.94 27.34 -15.61
CA ASP A 48 -5.33 28.12 -14.42
C ASP A 48 -4.24 28.26 -13.34
N GLY A 49 -2.97 28.24 -13.76
CA GLY A 49 -1.82 28.33 -12.86
C GLY A 49 -1.45 27.03 -12.13
N MET A 50 -2.01 25.90 -12.58
CA MET A 50 -1.68 24.54 -12.15
C MET A 50 -0.82 23.83 -13.21
N VAL A 51 0.05 22.92 -12.78
CA VAL A 51 0.89 22.12 -13.70
C VAL A 51 0.10 20.91 -14.15
N MET A 52 -0.17 20.83 -15.46
CA MET A 52 -0.88 19.67 -16.01
C MET A 52 0.08 18.54 -16.36
N THR A 53 1.16 18.87 -17.09
CA THR A 53 2.11 17.86 -17.56
C THR A 53 3.46 18.48 -17.93
N THR A 54 4.53 17.69 -17.82
CA THR A 54 5.87 18.02 -18.33
C THR A 54 6.43 16.86 -19.15
N VAL A 55 7.26 17.16 -20.16
CA VAL A 55 7.85 16.13 -21.03
C VAL A 55 8.68 15.09 -20.26
N LYS A 56 9.22 15.44 -19.09
CA LYS A 56 10.16 14.56 -18.37
C LYS A 56 9.48 13.47 -17.55
N ASP A 57 8.29 13.72 -17.01
CA ASP A 57 7.66 12.87 -15.97
C ASP A 57 6.22 12.45 -16.28
N GLU A 58 5.60 13.00 -17.33
CA GLU A 58 4.22 12.70 -17.73
C GLU A 58 3.87 11.21 -17.83
N PHE A 59 4.84 10.38 -18.23
CA PHE A 59 4.66 8.94 -18.39
C PHE A 59 4.20 8.26 -17.10
N VAL A 60 4.62 8.77 -15.93
CA VAL A 60 4.24 8.20 -14.62
C VAL A 60 2.73 8.25 -14.44
N TYR A 61 2.11 9.38 -14.80
CA TYR A 61 0.66 9.55 -14.70
C TYR A 61 -0.06 8.82 -15.84
N HIS A 62 0.33 9.05 -17.09
CA HIS A 62 -0.40 8.52 -18.24
C HIS A 62 -0.36 6.99 -18.33
N GLU A 63 0.77 6.36 -18.00
CA GLU A 63 0.85 4.89 -17.95
C GLU A 63 -0.06 4.33 -16.86
N MET A 64 -0.10 4.97 -15.68
CA MET A 64 -0.95 4.54 -14.57
C MET A 64 -2.45 4.81 -14.80
N ALA A 65 -2.80 5.87 -15.51
CA ALA A 65 -4.19 6.15 -15.88
C ALA A 65 -4.73 5.15 -16.92
N ALA A 66 -3.88 4.71 -17.86
CA ALA A 66 -4.31 3.87 -18.98
C ALA A 66 -4.12 2.37 -18.74
N HIS A 67 -2.91 1.94 -18.38
CA HIS A 67 -2.52 0.53 -18.46
C HIS A 67 -3.23 -0.40 -17.48
N PRO A 68 -3.52 -0.03 -16.22
CA PRO A 68 -4.22 -0.91 -15.30
C PRO A 68 -5.58 -1.35 -15.83
N ALA A 69 -6.42 -0.42 -16.31
CA ALA A 69 -7.74 -0.75 -16.84
C ALA A 69 -7.66 -1.52 -18.16
N LEU A 70 -6.78 -1.14 -19.08
CA LEU A 70 -6.67 -1.79 -20.38
C LEU A 70 -6.11 -3.22 -20.29
N ASN A 71 -5.21 -3.50 -19.34
CA ASN A 71 -4.72 -4.85 -19.09
C ASN A 71 -5.71 -5.71 -18.28
N THR A 72 -6.61 -5.09 -17.52
CA THR A 72 -7.64 -5.80 -16.73
C THR A 72 -8.84 -6.17 -17.59
N HIS A 73 -9.28 -5.27 -18.49
CA HIS A 73 -10.42 -5.53 -19.35
C HIS A 73 -10.11 -6.71 -20.31
N PRO A 74 -11.01 -7.69 -20.47
CA PRO A 74 -10.72 -8.91 -21.23
C PRO A 74 -10.46 -8.64 -22.73
N ASN A 75 -11.10 -7.61 -23.29
CA ASN A 75 -10.96 -7.23 -24.71
C ASN A 75 -11.35 -5.75 -25.00
N PRO A 76 -10.54 -4.75 -24.60
CA PRO A 76 -10.94 -3.34 -24.69
C PRO A 76 -10.85 -2.83 -26.14
N LYS A 77 -11.98 -2.76 -26.85
CA LYS A 77 -12.04 -2.36 -28.27
C LYS A 77 -12.31 -0.87 -28.47
N LYS A 78 -13.23 -0.30 -27.69
CA LYS A 78 -13.64 1.10 -27.77
C LYS A 78 -13.39 1.79 -26.44
N VAL A 79 -12.44 2.72 -26.45
CA VAL A 79 -11.99 3.43 -25.24
C VAL A 79 -12.34 4.91 -25.37
N LEU A 80 -12.87 5.50 -24.31
CA LEU A 80 -13.11 6.93 -24.18
C LEU A 80 -12.12 7.53 -23.20
N VAL A 81 -11.56 8.69 -23.56
CA VAL A 81 -10.80 9.58 -22.67
C VAL A 81 -11.57 10.89 -22.59
N VAL A 82 -11.97 11.28 -21.38
CA VAL A 82 -12.64 12.56 -21.08
C VAL A 82 -11.63 13.50 -20.46
N GLY A 83 -11.46 14.69 -21.01
CA GLY A 83 -10.33 15.58 -20.71
C GLY A 83 -9.08 15.15 -21.47
N GLY A 84 -7.89 15.24 -20.85
CA GLY A 84 -6.64 14.73 -21.41
C GLY A 84 -6.25 15.34 -22.75
N GLY A 85 -6.56 16.62 -22.98
CA GLY A 85 -6.29 17.32 -24.24
C GLY A 85 -4.83 17.34 -24.68
N ASP A 86 -3.87 17.05 -23.79
CA ASP A 86 -2.46 16.87 -24.14
C ASP A 86 -2.18 15.59 -24.93
N GLY A 87 -3.07 14.59 -24.83
CA GLY A 87 -3.04 13.35 -25.59
C GLY A 87 -2.18 12.23 -25.01
N GLY A 88 -1.60 12.39 -23.82
CA GLY A 88 -0.75 11.39 -23.18
C GLY A 88 -1.49 10.09 -22.90
N VAL A 89 -2.69 10.14 -22.33
CA VAL A 89 -3.52 8.95 -22.13
C VAL A 89 -3.87 8.27 -23.45
N ILE A 90 -4.23 9.04 -24.50
CA ILE A 90 -4.53 8.46 -25.81
C ILE A 90 -3.31 7.75 -26.40
N ARG A 91 -2.12 8.34 -26.27
CA ARG A 91 -0.85 7.72 -26.70
C ARG A 91 -0.65 6.36 -26.04
N GLU A 92 -0.98 6.24 -24.76
CA GLU A 92 -0.88 4.96 -24.02
C GLU A 92 -1.99 3.98 -24.40
N VAL A 93 -3.22 4.46 -24.57
CA VAL A 93 -4.38 3.65 -24.98
C VAL A 93 -4.10 2.93 -26.30
N ILE A 94 -3.60 3.63 -27.31
CA ILE A 94 -3.40 3.04 -28.64
C ILE A 94 -2.18 2.09 -28.73
N LYS A 95 -1.39 1.95 -27.66
CA LYS A 95 -0.36 0.90 -27.58
C LYS A 95 -0.99 -0.51 -27.46
N HIS A 96 -2.25 -0.57 -27.02
CA HIS A 96 -2.98 -1.83 -26.85
C HIS A 96 -3.59 -2.30 -28.17
N ALA A 97 -3.08 -3.42 -28.71
CA ALA A 97 -3.48 -3.93 -30.02
C ALA A 97 -4.97 -4.33 -30.13
N ALA A 98 -5.65 -4.55 -29.00
CA ALA A 98 -7.09 -4.82 -28.97
C ALA A 98 -7.95 -3.57 -29.23
N VAL A 99 -7.40 -2.37 -29.05
CA VAL A 99 -8.13 -1.10 -29.21
C VAL A 99 -8.36 -0.81 -30.69
N GLU A 100 -9.61 -0.95 -31.10
CA GLU A 100 -10.09 -0.64 -32.45
C GLU A 100 -10.40 0.86 -32.60
N LYS A 101 -10.79 1.53 -31.51
CA LYS A 101 -11.17 2.95 -31.50
C LYS A 101 -10.86 3.61 -30.15
N ALA A 102 -10.10 4.69 -30.17
CA ALA A 102 -9.89 5.59 -29.03
C ALA A 102 -10.57 6.94 -29.31
N VAL A 103 -11.41 7.41 -28.40
CA VAL A 103 -12.12 8.69 -28.51
C VAL A 103 -11.60 9.61 -27.43
N LEU A 104 -11.13 10.80 -27.81
CA LEU A 104 -10.74 11.88 -26.92
C LEU A 104 -11.83 12.95 -26.94
N VAL A 105 -12.35 13.33 -25.78
CA VAL A 105 -13.31 14.43 -25.63
C VAL A 105 -12.71 15.49 -24.72
N GLU A 106 -12.26 16.59 -25.33
CA GLU A 106 -11.66 17.73 -24.63
C GLU A 106 -12.53 18.96 -24.86
N ILE A 107 -12.82 19.72 -23.81
CA ILE A 107 -13.70 20.88 -23.89
C ILE A 107 -13.01 22.07 -24.56
N ASP A 108 -11.70 22.21 -24.35
CA ASP A 108 -10.89 23.32 -24.82
C ASP A 108 -9.98 22.91 -26.00
N GLY A 109 -10.43 23.21 -27.21
CA GLY A 109 -9.68 22.92 -28.44
C GLY A 109 -8.29 23.57 -28.50
N LYS A 110 -8.01 24.62 -27.71
CA LYS A 110 -6.67 25.22 -27.63
C LYS A 110 -5.66 24.33 -26.90
N VAL A 111 -6.12 23.52 -25.95
CA VAL A 111 -5.26 22.54 -25.26
C VAL A 111 -4.72 21.53 -26.27
N ILE A 112 -5.59 20.99 -27.13
CA ILE A 112 -5.19 20.06 -28.20
C ILE A 112 -4.26 20.73 -29.21
N GLU A 113 -4.64 21.92 -29.70
CA GLU A 113 -3.87 22.66 -30.71
C GLU A 113 -2.42 22.92 -30.22
N TYR A 114 -2.28 23.42 -29.00
CA TYR A 114 -0.96 23.76 -28.46
C TYR A 114 -0.18 22.55 -28.00
N SER A 115 -0.82 21.49 -27.52
CA SER A 115 -0.13 20.24 -27.19
C SER A 115 0.44 19.58 -28.43
N LYS A 116 -0.30 19.52 -29.56
CA LYS A 116 0.25 19.05 -30.84
C LYS A 116 1.47 19.85 -31.29
N LYS A 117 1.50 21.15 -30.99
CA LYS A 117 2.58 22.06 -31.43
C LYS A 117 3.81 22.03 -30.53
N TYR A 118 3.62 21.96 -29.22
CA TYR A 118 4.67 22.17 -28.23
C TYR A 118 4.97 20.95 -27.35
N LEU A 119 4.12 19.92 -27.37
CA LEU A 119 4.31 18.65 -26.68
C LEU A 119 4.18 17.47 -27.67
N PRO A 120 4.92 17.46 -28.79
CA PRO A 120 4.78 16.43 -29.81
C PRO A 120 5.13 15.02 -29.31
N GLU A 121 5.93 14.88 -28.24
CA GLU A 121 6.21 13.58 -27.60
C GLU A 121 4.99 13.00 -26.87
N ILE A 122 4.05 13.86 -26.48
CA ILE A 122 2.81 13.51 -25.77
C ILE A 122 1.66 13.42 -26.78
N ALA A 123 1.38 14.53 -27.48
CA ALA A 123 0.25 14.68 -28.40
C ALA A 123 0.45 14.02 -29.78
N GLY A 124 1.64 13.49 -30.07
CA GLY A 124 2.03 13.03 -31.42
C GLY A 124 1.22 11.86 -31.97
N LYS A 125 0.32 11.29 -31.17
CA LYS A 125 -0.56 10.17 -31.54
C LYS A 125 -2.02 10.54 -31.77
N LEU A 126 -2.38 11.81 -31.61
CA LEU A 126 -3.76 12.28 -31.76
C LEU A 126 -4.29 12.27 -33.21
N ASP A 127 -3.42 12.08 -34.21
CA ASP A 127 -3.79 12.04 -35.64
C ASP A 127 -3.80 10.60 -36.22
N GLU A 128 -3.62 9.58 -35.38
CA GLU A 128 -3.68 8.18 -35.81
C GLU A 128 -5.11 7.80 -36.26
N PRO A 129 -5.29 6.91 -37.25
CA PRO A 129 -6.59 6.65 -37.88
C PRO A 129 -7.62 6.00 -36.94
N ASN A 130 -7.17 5.34 -35.87
CA ASN A 130 -8.03 4.76 -34.84
C ASN A 130 -8.33 5.73 -33.69
N VAL A 131 -7.84 6.98 -33.75
CA VAL A 131 -8.12 8.04 -32.78
C VAL A 131 -9.17 9.01 -33.34
N GLU A 132 -10.14 9.39 -32.53
CA GLU A 132 -11.10 10.44 -32.81
C GLU A 132 -11.04 11.51 -31.73
N VAL A 133 -10.72 12.73 -32.12
CA VAL A 133 -10.64 13.88 -31.23
C VAL A 133 -11.88 14.75 -31.42
N LEU A 134 -12.62 14.95 -30.34
CA LEU A 134 -13.83 15.75 -30.29
C LEU A 134 -13.61 16.93 -29.35
N VAL A 135 -13.80 18.15 -29.88
CA VAL A 135 -13.87 19.35 -29.05
C VAL A 135 -15.30 19.49 -28.55
N ASN A 136 -15.59 18.96 -27.36
CA ASN A 136 -16.94 18.88 -26.81
C ASN A 136 -16.90 18.77 -25.27
N ASP A 137 -18.04 19.01 -24.64
CA ASP A 137 -18.22 18.81 -23.20
C ASP A 137 -18.26 17.30 -22.88
N GLY A 138 -17.31 16.85 -22.06
CA GLY A 138 -17.19 15.45 -21.64
C GLY A 138 -18.38 14.91 -20.84
N TYR A 139 -18.99 15.75 -20.01
CA TYR A 139 -20.21 15.38 -19.28
C TYR A 139 -21.35 15.13 -20.26
N MET A 140 -21.55 16.06 -21.20
CA MET A 140 -22.59 15.94 -22.23
C MET A 140 -22.37 14.72 -23.12
N HIS A 141 -21.12 14.47 -23.51
CA HIS A 141 -20.76 13.28 -24.27
C HIS A 141 -21.11 12.00 -23.50
N ILE A 142 -20.76 11.90 -22.22
CA ILE A 142 -21.08 10.73 -21.40
C ILE A 142 -22.60 10.46 -21.32
N ILE A 143 -23.42 11.49 -21.10
CA ILE A 143 -24.87 11.28 -20.95
C ILE A 143 -25.57 10.90 -22.25
N GLU A 144 -25.01 11.28 -23.41
CA GLU A 144 -25.55 11.01 -24.74
C GLU A 144 -25.29 9.57 -25.22
N HIS A 145 -24.34 8.86 -24.60
CA HIS A 145 -23.94 7.51 -24.99
C HIS A 145 -24.39 6.49 -23.94
N LYS A 146 -24.78 5.29 -24.39
CA LYS A 146 -25.27 4.19 -23.53
C LYS A 146 -24.74 2.86 -24.03
N ASN A 147 -24.19 2.04 -23.12
CA ASN A 147 -23.69 0.69 -23.42
C ASN A 147 -22.73 0.66 -24.64
N GLU A 148 -21.74 1.54 -24.65
CA GLU A 148 -20.94 1.84 -25.83
C GLU A 148 -19.44 1.61 -25.64
N TYR A 149 -18.91 1.99 -24.49
CA TYR A 149 -17.47 1.96 -24.22
C TYR A 149 -17.07 0.74 -23.39
N ASP A 150 -15.95 0.12 -23.77
CA ASP A 150 -15.33 -0.96 -22.98
C ASP A 150 -14.54 -0.37 -21.81
N VAL A 151 -13.86 0.76 -22.05
CA VAL A 151 -13.11 1.49 -21.01
C VAL A 151 -13.37 2.99 -21.12
N ILE A 152 -13.59 3.64 -19.99
CA ILE A 152 -13.69 5.11 -19.88
C ILE A 152 -12.61 5.62 -18.93
N ILE A 153 -11.77 6.55 -19.37
CA ILE A 153 -10.72 7.18 -18.56
C ILE A 153 -11.06 8.66 -18.42
N VAL A 154 -11.25 9.12 -17.18
CA VAL A 154 -11.49 10.52 -16.85
C VAL A 154 -10.16 11.15 -16.45
N ASP A 155 -9.59 11.88 -17.41
CA ASP A 155 -8.32 12.59 -17.30
C ASP A 155 -8.61 14.10 -17.17
N SER A 156 -9.26 14.46 -16.07
CA SER A 156 -9.71 15.83 -15.81
C SER A 156 -8.73 16.62 -14.94
N THR A 157 -8.81 17.95 -15.04
CA THR A 157 -8.18 18.87 -14.09
C THR A 157 -8.90 18.86 -12.73
N GLU A 158 -8.37 19.60 -11.75
CA GLU A 158 -8.99 19.79 -10.44
C GLU A 158 -10.45 20.29 -10.57
N PRO A 159 -11.34 20.04 -9.58
CA PRO A 159 -12.77 20.38 -9.64
C PRO A 159 -13.04 21.90 -9.52
N VAL A 160 -12.46 22.68 -10.42
CA VAL A 160 -12.60 24.12 -10.56
C VAL A 160 -12.89 24.40 -12.03
N GLY A 161 -13.68 25.44 -12.30
CA GLY A 161 -14.02 25.83 -13.67
C GLY A 161 -14.72 24.69 -14.44
N PRO A 162 -14.26 24.34 -15.65
CA PRO A 162 -14.95 23.39 -16.53
C PRO A 162 -14.96 21.95 -16.02
N ALA A 163 -14.05 21.56 -15.12
CA ALA A 163 -13.97 20.20 -14.61
C ALA A 163 -14.89 19.93 -13.40
N ALA A 164 -15.44 20.96 -12.74
CA ALA A 164 -16.26 20.78 -11.55
C ALA A 164 -17.46 19.81 -11.72
N PRO A 165 -18.20 19.81 -12.85
CA PRO A 165 -19.29 18.86 -13.07
C PRO A 165 -18.85 17.38 -13.15
N LEU A 166 -17.56 17.12 -13.46
CA LEU A 166 -17.01 15.77 -13.59
C LEU A 166 -16.80 15.07 -12.23
N PHE A 167 -17.04 15.78 -11.12
CA PHE A 167 -16.93 15.26 -9.75
C PHE A 167 -18.30 15.15 -9.05
N GLU A 168 -19.39 15.20 -9.83
CA GLU A 168 -20.75 15.03 -9.32
C GLU A 168 -21.25 13.59 -9.54
N ARG A 169 -22.03 13.06 -8.58
CA ARG A 169 -22.67 11.73 -8.68
C ARG A 169 -23.37 11.48 -10.02
N GLY A 170 -24.00 12.50 -10.60
CA GLY A 170 -24.67 12.40 -11.90
C GLY A 170 -23.73 12.03 -13.05
N PHE A 171 -22.49 12.52 -13.01
CA PHE A 171 -21.47 12.17 -14.01
C PHE A 171 -21.08 10.70 -13.91
N TYR A 172 -20.78 10.20 -12.71
CA TYR A 172 -20.44 8.79 -12.50
C TYR A 172 -21.61 7.84 -12.85
N GLN A 173 -22.85 8.25 -12.62
CA GLN A 173 -24.02 7.50 -13.08
C GLN A 173 -24.08 7.46 -14.62
N GLY A 174 -23.77 8.58 -15.27
CA GLY A 174 -23.63 8.64 -16.72
C GLY A 174 -22.53 7.71 -17.25
N ILE A 175 -21.36 7.67 -16.60
CA ILE A 175 -20.24 6.77 -16.94
C ILE A 175 -20.71 5.31 -16.86
N TYR A 176 -21.36 4.93 -15.76
CA TYR A 176 -21.88 3.57 -15.58
C TYR A 176 -22.83 3.17 -16.72
N GLU A 177 -23.70 4.08 -17.13
CA GLU A 177 -24.66 3.84 -18.22
C GLU A 177 -24.00 3.85 -19.61
N ALA A 178 -22.90 4.59 -19.79
CA ALA A 178 -22.15 4.66 -21.05
C ALA A 178 -21.21 3.44 -21.25
N LEU A 179 -20.78 2.81 -20.16
CA LEU A 179 -20.02 1.57 -20.19
C LEU A 179 -20.86 0.38 -20.64
N LYS A 180 -20.19 -0.61 -21.24
CA LYS A 180 -20.76 -1.94 -21.45
C LYS A 180 -20.85 -2.73 -20.14
N GLU A 181 -21.52 -3.88 -20.17
CA GLU A 181 -21.75 -4.75 -19.02
C GLU A 181 -20.45 -5.16 -18.29
N ASP A 182 -19.37 -5.39 -19.04
CA ASP A 182 -18.02 -5.72 -18.55
C ASP A 182 -17.07 -4.51 -18.51
N GLY A 183 -17.62 -3.30 -18.65
CA GLY A 183 -16.84 -2.08 -18.81
C GLY A 183 -16.14 -1.62 -17.53
N ILE A 184 -14.97 -0.99 -17.71
CA ILE A 184 -14.15 -0.47 -16.60
C ILE A 184 -14.03 1.05 -16.75
N PHE A 185 -14.05 1.79 -15.63
CA PHE A 185 -13.61 3.18 -15.65
C PHE A 185 -12.44 3.45 -14.72
N VAL A 186 -11.66 4.46 -15.08
CA VAL A 186 -10.60 5.06 -14.26
C VAL A 186 -10.86 6.56 -14.20
N ALA A 187 -10.61 7.17 -13.05
CA ALA A 187 -10.66 8.61 -12.90
C ALA A 187 -9.48 9.10 -12.08
N GLN A 188 -8.90 10.24 -12.46
CA GLN A 188 -8.07 11.03 -11.57
C GLN A 188 -8.94 11.50 -10.39
N THR A 189 -8.44 11.37 -9.16
CA THR A 189 -9.17 11.73 -7.94
C THR A 189 -8.43 12.72 -7.06
N ASP A 190 -7.49 13.50 -7.61
CA ASP A 190 -6.71 14.49 -6.86
C ASP A 190 -5.77 13.87 -5.78
N ASN A 191 -5.14 14.72 -4.97
CA ASN A 191 -4.12 14.36 -3.99
C ASN A 191 -4.72 14.17 -2.57
N PRO A 192 -4.53 13.01 -1.92
CA PRO A 192 -5.13 12.74 -0.61
C PRO A 192 -4.62 13.64 0.52
N TRP A 193 -3.42 14.21 0.41
CA TRP A 193 -2.89 15.13 1.42
C TRP A 193 -3.55 16.52 1.40
N PHE A 194 -4.15 16.92 0.28
CA PHE A 194 -4.76 18.25 0.13
C PHE A 194 -6.28 18.21 -0.09
N LYS A 195 -6.82 17.08 -0.53
CA LYS A 195 -8.20 16.95 -1.02
C LYS A 195 -8.91 15.68 -0.53
N ALA A 196 -8.54 15.17 0.66
CA ALA A 196 -9.17 14.00 1.28
C ALA A 196 -10.71 14.03 1.26
N ASP A 197 -11.33 15.16 1.65
CA ASP A 197 -12.79 15.31 1.66
C ASP A 197 -13.43 15.08 0.28
N LEU A 198 -12.78 15.53 -0.79
CA LEU A 198 -13.24 15.34 -2.17
C LEU A 198 -13.16 13.86 -2.54
N ILE A 199 -12.02 13.22 -2.26
CA ILE A 199 -11.79 11.80 -2.54
C ILE A 199 -12.82 10.93 -1.82
N GLN A 200 -13.09 11.22 -0.54
CA GLN A 200 -14.08 10.50 0.24
C GLN A 200 -15.49 10.64 -0.35
N LYS A 201 -15.87 11.86 -0.75
CA LYS A 201 -17.16 12.12 -1.41
C LYS A 201 -17.28 11.35 -2.73
N VAL A 202 -16.27 11.44 -3.59
CA VAL A 202 -16.23 10.74 -4.89
C VAL A 202 -16.28 9.23 -4.69
N ASN A 203 -15.46 8.68 -3.78
CA ASN A 203 -15.44 7.25 -3.48
C ASN A 203 -16.82 6.76 -3.00
N LYS A 204 -17.47 7.52 -2.13
CA LYS A 204 -18.84 7.21 -1.67
C LYS A 204 -19.83 7.21 -2.83
N ASP A 205 -19.85 8.28 -3.63
CA ASP A 205 -20.79 8.41 -4.75
C ASP A 205 -20.60 7.28 -5.77
N VAL A 206 -19.35 6.91 -6.08
CA VAL A 206 -19.01 5.82 -7.00
C VAL A 206 -19.40 4.45 -6.43
N LYS A 207 -19.17 4.18 -5.12
CA LYS A 207 -19.56 2.92 -4.46
C LYS A 207 -21.08 2.67 -4.44
N GLU A 208 -21.88 3.72 -4.52
CA GLU A 208 -23.34 3.59 -4.67
C GLU A 208 -23.77 3.21 -6.09
N ILE A 209 -22.88 3.30 -7.08
CA ILE A 209 -23.17 3.13 -8.51
C ILE A 209 -22.50 1.86 -9.07
N PHE A 210 -21.22 1.66 -8.76
CA PHE A 210 -20.41 0.55 -9.27
C PHE A 210 -20.29 -0.58 -8.25
N PRO A 211 -20.37 -1.85 -8.70
CA PRO A 211 -20.28 -3.00 -7.80
C PRO A 211 -18.87 -3.22 -7.24
N ILE A 212 -17.83 -2.75 -7.95
CA ILE A 212 -16.43 -2.88 -7.56
C ILE A 212 -15.80 -1.49 -7.69
N VAL A 213 -15.20 -1.00 -6.60
CA VAL A 213 -14.53 0.31 -6.55
C VAL A 213 -13.22 0.16 -5.81
N LEU A 214 -12.13 0.44 -6.52
CA LEU A 214 -10.78 0.47 -5.96
C LEU A 214 -10.30 1.93 -6.05
N VAL A 215 -10.01 2.53 -4.90
CA VAL A 215 -9.32 3.83 -4.81
C VAL A 215 -8.05 3.56 -4.02
N SER A 216 -6.94 4.24 -4.35
CA SER A 216 -5.75 4.15 -3.51
C SER A 216 -6.15 4.44 -2.07
N GLU A 217 -5.84 3.51 -1.18
CA GLU A 217 -6.60 3.25 0.03
C GLU A 217 -6.74 4.47 0.96
N ASP A 218 -7.86 4.56 1.66
CA ASP A 218 -8.19 5.70 2.53
C ASP A 218 -7.50 5.58 3.89
N TYR A 219 -6.27 6.09 4.00
CA TYR A 219 -5.50 6.05 5.24
C TYR A 219 -6.26 6.68 6.43
N GLU A 220 -6.95 7.81 6.22
CA GLU A 220 -7.63 8.53 7.30
C GLU A 220 -8.77 7.71 7.90
N ASN A 221 -9.58 7.06 7.06
CA ASN A 221 -10.69 6.23 7.52
C ASN A 221 -10.30 4.79 7.86
N SER A 222 -9.07 4.38 7.53
CA SER A 222 -8.57 3.06 7.88
C SER A 222 -8.27 2.94 9.37
N LYS A 223 -8.73 1.86 9.99
CA LYS A 223 -8.38 1.53 11.38
C LYS A 223 -7.02 0.86 11.49
N ALA A 224 -6.69 0.03 10.51
CA ALA A 224 -5.46 -0.74 10.47
C ALA A 224 -4.59 -0.35 9.29
N VAL A 225 -3.28 -0.40 9.50
CA VAL A 225 -2.28 -0.08 8.50
C VAL A 225 -1.33 -1.27 8.35
N ILE A 226 -1.30 -1.86 7.17
CA ILE A 226 -0.34 -2.89 6.77
C ILE A 226 0.89 -2.17 6.22
N TYR A 227 2.09 -2.55 6.64
CA TYR A 227 3.34 -1.95 6.17
C TYR A 227 4.46 -2.97 6.15
N GLY A 228 5.40 -2.82 5.23
CA GLY A 228 6.54 -3.73 5.09
C GLY A 228 7.84 -3.17 5.65
N MET A 229 8.64 -4.04 6.27
CA MET A 229 9.97 -3.75 6.82
C MET A 229 11.03 -4.64 6.13
N PRO A 230 11.37 -4.41 4.85
CA PRO A 230 12.18 -5.32 4.03
C PRO A 230 13.68 -5.24 4.37
N MET A 231 14.07 -5.74 5.53
CA MET A 231 15.46 -5.75 6.03
C MET A 231 15.88 -7.16 6.44
N ASP A 232 17.09 -7.59 6.08
CA ASP A 232 17.70 -8.85 6.54
C ASP A 232 19.23 -8.72 6.68
N TYR A 233 19.68 -7.56 7.17
CA TYR A 233 21.10 -7.18 7.17
C TYR A 233 21.92 -7.86 8.26
N THR A 234 21.27 -8.41 9.28
CA THR A 234 21.92 -8.99 10.46
C THR A 234 21.75 -10.50 10.54
N VAL A 235 21.06 -11.10 9.56
CA VAL A 235 20.87 -12.55 9.43
C VAL A 235 22.18 -13.31 9.46
N SER A 236 22.16 -14.46 10.13
CA SER A 236 23.34 -15.27 10.41
C SER A 236 23.69 -16.22 9.26
N PHE A 237 22.71 -16.95 8.75
CA PHE A 237 22.94 -18.06 7.82
C PHE A 237 22.43 -17.79 6.41
N ARG A 238 21.15 -17.43 6.26
CA ARG A 238 20.45 -17.42 4.98
C ARG A 238 19.72 -16.10 4.76
N PRO A 239 20.25 -15.18 3.92
CA PRO A 239 19.53 -13.98 3.54
C PRO A 239 18.36 -14.32 2.61
N GLY A 240 17.38 -13.42 2.52
CA GLY A 240 16.21 -13.59 1.68
C GLY A 240 14.92 -13.07 2.31
N SER A 241 14.90 -12.86 3.63
CA SER A 241 13.70 -12.38 4.32
C SER A 241 13.34 -10.94 3.97
N ARG A 242 14.27 -10.13 3.44
CA ARG A 242 13.93 -8.80 2.88
C ARG A 242 12.88 -8.84 1.77
N PHE A 243 12.70 -9.99 1.11
CA PHE A 243 11.69 -10.19 0.07
C PHE A 243 10.35 -10.74 0.61
N GLY A 244 10.29 -11.07 1.89
CA GLY A 244 9.08 -11.55 2.56
C GLY A 244 7.88 -10.63 2.37
N PRO A 245 7.97 -9.32 2.70
CA PRO A 245 6.81 -8.41 2.63
C PRO A 245 6.13 -8.38 1.26
N SER A 246 6.90 -8.25 0.18
CA SER A 246 6.35 -8.21 -1.18
C SER A 246 5.74 -9.54 -1.61
N HIS A 247 6.32 -10.68 -1.24
CA HIS A 247 5.77 -11.99 -1.63
C HIS A 247 4.59 -12.42 -0.76
N ILE A 248 4.50 -11.97 0.50
CA ILE A 248 3.29 -12.13 1.31
C ILE A 248 2.12 -11.39 0.63
N ARG A 249 2.34 -10.15 0.17
CA ARG A 249 1.33 -9.40 -0.59
C ARG A 249 1.00 -10.05 -1.93
N GLN A 250 1.98 -10.58 -2.64
CA GLN A 250 1.72 -11.28 -3.89
C GLN A 250 0.87 -12.54 -3.65
N ALA A 251 1.19 -13.33 -2.62
CA ALA A 251 0.46 -14.54 -2.28
C ALA A 251 -0.96 -14.25 -1.78
N SER A 252 -1.21 -13.08 -1.17
CA SER A 252 -2.54 -12.71 -0.66
C SER A 252 -3.57 -12.52 -1.77
N VAL A 253 -3.16 -12.15 -2.99
CA VAL A 253 -4.06 -12.04 -4.16
C VAL A 253 -4.78 -13.35 -4.46
N GLY A 254 -4.14 -14.49 -4.18
CA GLY A 254 -4.72 -15.81 -4.40
C GLY A 254 -5.58 -16.34 -3.25
N LEU A 255 -5.72 -15.60 -2.15
CA LEU A 255 -6.53 -16.00 -1.00
C LEU A 255 -7.96 -15.47 -1.12
N GLU A 256 -8.91 -16.27 -0.67
CA GLU A 256 -10.28 -15.81 -0.46
C GLU A 256 -10.31 -14.67 0.57
N GLU A 257 -11.17 -13.68 0.35
CA GLU A 257 -11.33 -12.53 1.23
C GLU A 257 -12.04 -12.89 2.54
N TYR A 258 -12.88 -13.93 2.50
CA TYR A 258 -13.66 -14.45 3.63
C TYR A 258 -12.89 -15.49 4.45
N SER A 259 -12.89 -15.33 5.78
CA SER A 259 -12.48 -16.36 6.72
C SER A 259 -13.68 -17.16 7.25
N PRO A 260 -13.79 -18.46 6.90
CA PRO A 260 -14.84 -19.32 7.46
C PRO A 260 -14.61 -19.66 8.94
N TYR A 261 -13.41 -19.42 9.47
CA TYR A 261 -13.12 -19.67 10.89
C TYR A 261 -13.66 -18.57 11.78
N LEU A 262 -13.59 -17.32 11.29
CA LEU A 262 -14.01 -16.12 12.02
C LEU A 262 -15.40 -15.63 11.61
N ASP A 263 -15.93 -16.15 10.50
CA ASP A 263 -17.16 -15.66 9.85
C ASP A 263 -17.10 -14.15 9.56
N LYS A 264 -15.99 -13.72 8.94
CA LYS A 264 -15.71 -12.31 8.59
C LYS A 264 -15.03 -12.22 7.23
N SER A 265 -15.21 -11.09 6.53
CA SER A 265 -14.53 -10.80 5.27
C SER A 265 -13.72 -9.51 5.34
N ILE A 266 -12.58 -9.46 4.65
CA ILE A 266 -11.74 -8.25 4.60
C ILE A 266 -12.42 -7.09 3.87
N VAL A 267 -13.38 -7.39 2.99
CA VAL A 267 -14.19 -6.38 2.26
C VAL A 267 -15.14 -5.60 3.17
N ASP A 268 -15.44 -6.14 4.35
CA ASP A 268 -16.28 -5.48 5.35
C ASP A 268 -15.46 -4.54 6.27
N MET A 269 -14.16 -4.41 6.01
CA MET A 269 -13.22 -3.64 6.82
C MET A 269 -12.56 -2.52 6.01
N THR A 270 -12.20 -1.43 6.68
CA THR A 270 -11.37 -0.38 6.12
C THR A 270 -9.96 -0.49 6.69
N TYR A 271 -9.00 -0.84 5.83
CA TYR A 271 -7.58 -0.91 6.14
C TYR A 271 -6.76 -0.27 5.01
N PHE A 272 -5.50 0.08 5.34
CA PHE A 272 -4.56 0.72 4.42
C PHE A 272 -3.25 -0.08 4.36
N ASP A 273 -2.94 -0.69 3.23
CA ASP A 273 -1.62 -1.17 2.87
C ASP A 273 -0.72 -0.02 2.38
N ALA A 274 0.17 0.41 3.27
CA ALA A 274 1.16 1.45 3.01
C ALA A 274 2.33 1.00 2.14
N GLY A 275 2.35 -0.26 1.68
CA GLY A 275 3.48 -0.82 0.96
C GLY A 275 4.73 -1.01 1.83
N ASP A 276 5.90 -1.01 1.22
CA ASP A 276 7.17 -1.24 1.90
C ASP A 276 7.85 0.08 2.31
N LEU A 277 8.39 0.12 3.53
CA LEU A 277 9.25 1.20 3.97
C LEU A 277 10.55 1.22 3.15
N LEU A 278 10.98 2.43 2.78
CA LEU A 278 12.27 2.65 2.13
C LEU A 278 13.38 2.65 3.19
N LEU A 279 14.01 1.49 3.37
CA LEU A 279 15.09 1.29 4.34
C LEU A 279 16.47 1.46 3.69
N PRO A 280 17.41 2.18 4.30
CA PRO A 280 18.75 2.36 3.74
C PRO A 280 19.55 1.06 3.75
N PHE A 281 20.09 0.70 2.59
CA PHE A 281 20.89 -0.53 2.45
C PHE A 281 22.12 -0.55 3.34
N GLY A 282 22.31 -1.68 4.05
CA GLY A 282 23.52 -1.95 4.84
C GLY A 282 23.66 -1.12 6.12
N ASN A 283 22.64 -0.35 6.51
CA ASN A 283 22.63 0.40 7.78
C ASN A 283 21.45 -0.03 8.64
N ALA A 284 21.67 -1.05 9.46
CA ALA A 284 20.66 -1.57 10.39
C ALA A 284 20.16 -0.46 11.34
N GLY A 285 21.07 0.26 12.01
CA GLY A 285 20.70 1.33 12.94
C GLY A 285 19.76 2.39 12.34
N ARG A 286 20.10 2.93 11.16
CA ARG A 286 19.22 3.90 10.48
C ARG A 286 17.91 3.28 10.02
N SER A 287 17.91 2.00 9.62
CA SER A 287 16.68 1.29 9.25
C SER A 287 15.74 1.17 10.46
N LEU A 288 16.28 0.88 11.64
CA LEU A 288 15.48 0.83 12.87
C LEU A 288 14.92 2.21 13.27
N GLU A 289 15.68 3.28 13.07
CA GLU A 289 15.19 4.65 13.26
C GLU A 289 14.01 4.97 12.34
N VAL A 290 14.11 4.64 11.04
CA VAL A 290 13.04 4.86 10.06
C VAL A 290 11.78 4.07 10.43
N ILE A 291 11.92 2.80 10.83
CA ILE A 291 10.80 1.99 11.30
C ILE A 291 10.18 2.65 12.54
N GLY A 292 10.99 3.04 13.53
CA GLY A 292 10.51 3.69 14.74
C GLY A 292 9.80 5.03 14.50
N GLU A 293 10.31 5.86 13.60
CA GLU A 293 9.67 7.12 13.18
C GLU A 293 8.30 6.85 12.55
N TYR A 294 8.22 5.86 11.66
CA TYR A 294 6.98 5.48 10.98
C TYR A 294 5.91 4.96 11.95
N ILE A 295 6.28 4.02 12.84
CA ILE A 295 5.35 3.52 13.88
C ILE A 295 4.92 4.63 14.82
N GLY A 296 5.83 5.54 15.19
CA GLY A 296 5.48 6.70 15.99
C GLY A 296 4.37 7.54 15.36
N GLY A 297 4.40 7.71 14.02
CA GLY A 297 3.35 8.37 13.24
C GLY A 297 2.02 7.60 13.26
N LEU A 298 2.04 6.31 12.92
CA LEU A 298 0.83 5.47 12.93
C LEU A 298 0.13 5.48 14.29
N LEU A 299 0.92 5.39 15.36
CA LEU A 299 0.39 5.41 16.72
C LEU A 299 -0.11 6.79 17.13
N ALA A 300 0.45 7.89 16.62
CA ALA A 300 -0.07 9.24 16.86
C ALA A 300 -1.43 9.45 16.17
N ASP A 301 -1.63 8.78 15.03
CA ASP A 301 -2.88 8.80 14.24
C ASP A 301 -3.90 7.74 14.71
N ASP A 302 -3.67 7.11 15.86
CA ASP A 302 -4.50 6.05 16.44
C ASP A 302 -4.77 4.86 15.49
N LYS A 303 -3.80 4.55 14.62
CA LYS A 303 -3.84 3.39 13.71
C LYS A 303 -3.35 2.12 14.40
N PHE A 304 -3.92 0.99 14.00
CA PHE A 304 -3.47 -0.35 14.38
C PHE A 304 -2.36 -0.81 13.40
N PRO A 305 -1.10 -0.96 13.84
CA PRO A 305 -0.01 -1.39 12.96
C PRO A 305 -0.03 -2.91 12.72
N ILE A 306 0.11 -3.31 11.46
CA ILE A 306 0.32 -4.70 11.01
C ILE A 306 1.60 -4.77 10.18
N GLY A 307 2.68 -5.23 10.79
CA GLY A 307 3.99 -5.31 10.16
C GLY A 307 4.19 -6.58 9.34
N LEU A 308 4.67 -6.43 8.11
CA LEU A 308 5.27 -7.51 7.32
C LEU A 308 6.78 -7.36 7.41
N GLY A 309 7.45 -8.23 8.16
CA GLY A 309 8.88 -8.12 8.42
C GLY A 309 9.75 -8.84 7.40
N GLY A 310 11.01 -8.40 7.34
CA GLY A 310 12.13 -9.24 6.93
C GLY A 310 12.64 -10.03 8.13
N GLU A 311 13.81 -9.68 8.65
CA GLU A 311 14.38 -10.31 9.85
C GLU A 311 13.74 -9.81 11.16
N HIS A 312 13.77 -10.61 12.23
CA HIS A 312 13.07 -10.28 13.48
C HIS A 312 13.55 -9.01 14.20
N LEU A 313 14.77 -8.53 13.91
CA LEU A 313 15.29 -7.29 14.48
C LEU A 313 14.39 -6.08 14.16
N VAL A 314 13.67 -6.09 13.03
CA VAL A 314 12.76 -5.00 12.63
C VAL A 314 11.66 -4.75 13.67
N THR A 315 11.30 -5.75 14.46
CA THR A 315 10.28 -5.64 15.52
C THR A 315 10.79 -4.84 16.73
N TRP A 316 12.11 -4.74 16.96
CA TRP A 316 12.67 -3.97 18.09
C TRP A 316 12.19 -2.51 18.15
N PRO A 317 12.36 -1.68 17.10
CA PRO A 317 11.85 -0.30 17.10
C PRO A 317 10.33 -0.23 17.20
N VAL A 318 9.59 -1.24 16.72
CA VAL A 318 8.14 -1.31 16.89
C VAL A 318 7.79 -1.47 18.37
N ILE A 319 8.43 -2.42 19.07
CA ILE A 319 8.26 -2.63 20.52
C ILE A 319 8.57 -1.35 21.29
N GLN A 320 9.63 -0.63 20.94
CA GLN A 320 10.00 0.63 21.59
C GLN A 320 8.87 1.67 21.49
N GLN A 321 8.27 1.85 20.31
CA GLN A 321 7.16 2.80 20.14
C GLN A 321 5.87 2.32 20.77
N MET A 322 5.56 1.02 20.67
CA MET A 322 4.39 0.43 21.31
C MET A 322 4.45 0.59 22.83
N TYR A 323 5.59 0.30 23.46
CA TYR A 323 5.77 0.47 24.90
C TYR A 323 5.73 1.94 25.33
N LYS A 324 6.23 2.85 24.48
CA LYS A 324 6.12 4.30 24.72
C LYS A 324 4.66 4.76 24.77
N LYS A 325 3.78 4.24 23.89
CA LYS A 325 2.33 4.54 23.92
C LYS A 325 1.60 3.75 25.02
N TYR A 326 2.03 2.52 25.29
CA TYR A 326 1.41 1.57 26.21
C TYR A 326 2.42 1.09 27.27
N PRO A 327 2.61 1.82 28.39
CA PRO A 327 3.62 1.48 29.40
C PRO A 327 3.38 0.16 30.15
N ASP A 328 2.20 -0.44 30.02
CA ASP A 328 1.84 -1.75 30.56
C ASP A 328 1.68 -2.82 29.46
N LEU A 329 2.33 -2.61 28.31
CA LEU A 329 2.33 -3.55 27.17
C LEU A 329 2.78 -4.95 27.58
N ILE A 330 2.11 -5.96 27.01
CA ILE A 330 2.53 -7.37 26.99
C ILE A 330 3.04 -7.69 25.59
N LEU A 331 4.15 -8.41 25.51
CA LEU A 331 4.65 -8.99 24.27
C LEU A 331 4.29 -10.48 24.23
N ILE A 332 3.52 -10.90 23.23
CA ILE A 332 3.40 -12.30 22.82
C ILE A 332 4.39 -12.51 21.67
N HIS A 333 5.35 -13.41 21.88
CA HIS A 333 6.36 -13.81 20.91
C HIS A 333 6.20 -15.29 20.61
N ILE A 334 6.03 -15.62 19.33
CA ILE A 334 5.78 -16.98 18.83
C ILE A 334 6.89 -17.29 17.83
N ASP A 335 7.75 -18.25 18.14
CA ASP A 335 9.04 -18.41 17.45
C ASP A 335 9.64 -19.82 17.67
N ALA A 336 10.51 -20.29 16.78
CA ALA A 336 11.36 -21.44 17.07
C ALA A 336 12.56 -21.08 17.97
N HIS A 337 13.09 -19.87 17.84
CA HIS A 337 14.29 -19.37 18.49
C HIS A 337 13.98 -18.50 19.69
N ALA A 338 14.84 -18.56 20.69
CA ALA A 338 14.63 -17.81 21.93
C ALA A 338 14.78 -16.29 21.74
N ASP A 339 15.68 -15.83 20.86
CA ASP A 339 15.99 -14.40 20.66
C ASP A 339 16.34 -13.64 21.94
N LEU A 340 16.94 -14.37 22.89
CA LEU A 340 17.24 -13.93 24.24
C LEU A 340 18.73 -13.61 24.44
N ARG A 341 19.51 -13.49 23.34
CA ARG A 341 20.92 -13.12 23.39
C ARG A 341 21.11 -11.64 23.66
N GLU A 342 22.20 -11.30 24.34
CA GLU A 342 22.62 -9.91 24.52
C GLU A 342 23.26 -9.35 23.23
N ASN A 343 23.98 -10.19 22.51
CA ASN A 343 24.59 -9.92 21.22
C ASN A 343 24.75 -11.22 20.42
N TYR A 344 24.96 -11.09 19.11
CA TYR A 344 25.31 -12.18 18.23
C TYR A 344 26.57 -11.81 17.45
N GLU A 345 27.62 -12.64 17.54
CA GLU A 345 28.93 -12.36 16.92
C GLU A 345 29.49 -10.96 17.30
N GLY A 346 29.22 -10.49 18.52
CA GLY A 346 29.65 -9.19 19.02
C GLY A 346 28.76 -8.01 18.62
N GLU A 347 27.72 -8.23 17.80
CA GLU A 347 26.77 -7.20 17.42
C GLU A 347 25.51 -7.23 18.31
N PRO A 348 25.22 -6.16 19.07
CA PRO A 348 24.01 -6.10 19.88
C PRO A 348 22.73 -5.93 19.08
N LEU A 349 22.76 -5.41 17.85
CA LEU A 349 21.59 -5.28 16.98
C LEU A 349 21.57 -6.46 15.99
N SER A 350 20.90 -7.54 16.37
CA SER A 350 20.76 -8.74 15.55
C SER A 350 19.35 -9.33 15.66
N HIS A 351 18.90 -10.03 14.62
CA HIS A 351 17.68 -10.85 14.63
C HIS A 351 17.56 -11.72 15.89
N SER A 352 18.66 -12.22 16.46
CA SER A 352 18.64 -13.09 17.66
C SER A 352 18.62 -12.37 19.02
N THR A 353 18.37 -11.06 19.04
CA THR A 353 18.43 -10.22 20.26
C THR A 353 17.17 -9.40 20.61
N PRO A 354 16.13 -9.23 19.76
CA PRO A 354 15.07 -8.25 20.02
C PRO A 354 14.27 -8.58 21.29
N VAL A 355 14.07 -9.86 21.62
CA VAL A 355 13.29 -10.24 22.80
C VAL A 355 14.06 -10.05 24.11
N ARG A 356 15.39 -10.27 24.11
CA ARG A 356 16.24 -9.87 25.25
C ARG A 356 16.09 -8.39 25.56
N LYS A 357 16.18 -7.55 24.53
CA LYS A 357 16.03 -6.09 24.67
C LYS A 357 14.64 -5.70 25.14
N ALA A 358 13.59 -6.36 24.64
CA ALA A 358 12.22 -6.16 25.10
C ALA A 358 12.05 -6.52 26.58
N ALA A 359 12.61 -7.65 27.03
CA ALA A 359 12.58 -8.07 28.42
C ALA A 359 13.29 -7.08 29.36
N GLU A 360 14.40 -6.48 28.91
CA GLU A 360 15.14 -5.45 29.64
C GLU A 360 14.39 -4.11 29.68
N LEU A 361 13.74 -3.72 28.57
CA LEU A 361 12.98 -2.46 28.47
C LEU A 361 11.67 -2.49 29.26
N MET A 362 10.90 -3.56 29.10
CA MET A 362 9.52 -3.67 29.58
C MET A 362 9.40 -4.46 30.89
N GLY A 363 10.47 -5.15 31.29
CA GLY A 363 10.47 -6.12 32.39
C GLY A 363 10.01 -7.51 31.94
N GLY A 364 10.79 -8.54 32.28
CA GLY A 364 10.59 -9.90 31.77
C GLY A 364 9.21 -10.53 32.02
N LYS A 365 8.50 -10.15 33.09
CA LYS A 365 7.13 -10.63 33.37
C LYS A 365 6.08 -10.16 32.36
N ASN A 366 6.42 -9.20 31.50
CA ASN A 366 5.58 -8.73 30.40
C ASN A 366 5.84 -9.48 29.08
N ILE A 367 6.82 -10.38 29.05
CA ILE A 367 7.16 -11.18 27.87
C ILE A 367 6.56 -12.59 28.03
N TYR A 368 5.86 -13.03 26.99
CA TYR A 368 5.30 -14.37 26.87
C TYR A 368 5.83 -15.01 25.58
N GLN A 369 6.66 -16.05 25.72
CA GLN A 369 7.25 -16.76 24.60
C GLN A 369 6.66 -18.16 24.44
N PHE A 370 6.35 -18.53 23.19
CA PHE A 370 5.73 -19.80 22.83
C PHE A 370 6.45 -20.46 21.65
N GLY A 371 6.50 -21.80 21.63
CA GLY A 371 7.04 -22.57 20.49
C GLY A 371 8.57 -22.73 20.47
N ILE A 372 9.27 -22.10 21.42
CA ILE A 372 10.73 -22.08 21.45
C ILE A 372 11.30 -23.48 21.58
N ARG A 373 12.17 -23.83 20.64
CA ARG A 373 12.85 -25.13 20.56
C ARG A 373 14.32 -25.04 20.18
N SER A 374 14.81 -23.85 19.85
CA SER A 374 16.21 -23.57 19.52
C SER A 374 16.76 -22.36 20.29
N GLY A 375 18.03 -22.44 20.67
CA GLY A 375 18.68 -21.45 21.53
C GLY A 375 19.81 -22.04 22.37
N SER A 376 20.68 -21.18 22.89
CA SER A 376 21.75 -21.59 23.80
C SER A 376 21.21 -21.98 25.18
N ARG A 377 22.03 -22.68 25.97
CA ARG A 377 21.65 -23.07 27.35
C ARG A 377 21.33 -21.84 28.19
N GLU A 378 22.09 -20.78 28.01
CA GLU A 378 22.00 -19.51 28.71
C GLU A 378 20.68 -18.79 28.39
N GLU A 379 20.27 -18.81 27.12
CA GLU A 379 18.96 -18.28 26.68
C GLU A 379 17.80 -19.05 27.31
N PHE A 380 17.83 -20.39 27.28
CA PHE A 380 16.79 -21.21 27.92
C PHE A 380 16.76 -21.02 29.45
N GLN A 381 17.91 -20.85 30.09
CA GLN A 381 17.97 -20.56 31.52
C GLN A 381 17.36 -19.19 31.81
N PHE A 382 17.74 -18.16 31.05
CA PHE A 382 17.16 -16.83 31.19
C PHE A 382 15.66 -16.85 31.00
N GLY A 383 15.17 -17.54 29.96
CA GLY A 383 13.75 -17.66 29.65
C GLY A 383 12.95 -18.22 30.84
N ARG A 384 13.40 -19.34 31.41
CA ARG A 384 12.75 -19.99 32.56
C ARG A 384 12.74 -19.13 33.83
N GLU A 385 13.80 -18.36 34.06
CA GLU A 385 13.96 -17.58 35.29
C GLU A 385 13.26 -16.21 35.22
N ASN A 386 13.24 -15.58 34.04
CA ASN A 386 12.94 -14.14 33.92
C ASN A 386 11.64 -13.81 33.19
N ILE A 387 11.15 -14.68 32.30
CA ILE A 387 9.95 -14.40 31.47
C ILE A 387 8.87 -15.47 31.63
N ASN A 388 7.72 -15.29 30.98
CA ASN A 388 6.71 -16.34 30.87
C ASN A 388 7.06 -17.23 29.66
N PHE A 389 7.84 -18.29 29.92
CA PHE A 389 8.47 -19.10 28.88
C PHE A 389 7.79 -20.47 28.71
N TYR A 390 7.20 -20.70 27.53
CA TYR A 390 6.46 -21.92 27.18
C TYR A 390 7.09 -22.58 25.93
N PRO A 391 8.11 -23.44 26.09
CA PRO A 391 8.80 -24.03 24.94
C PRO A 391 7.95 -25.10 24.24
N PHE A 392 8.34 -25.40 22.98
CA PHE A 392 7.82 -26.46 22.11
C PHE A 392 6.41 -26.25 21.54
N GLU A 393 5.38 -26.16 22.39
CA GLU A 393 3.97 -26.07 21.98
C GLU A 393 3.49 -24.60 22.01
N VAL A 394 2.44 -24.27 21.24
CA VAL A 394 1.89 -22.91 21.21
C VAL A 394 0.44 -22.89 21.71
N ALA A 395 -0.47 -23.65 21.10
CA ALA A 395 -1.91 -23.47 21.33
C ALA A 395 -2.33 -23.83 22.77
N ALA A 396 -1.88 -24.98 23.28
CA ALA A 396 -2.21 -25.43 24.63
C ALA A 396 -1.71 -24.48 25.74
N PRO A 397 -0.42 -24.08 25.80
CA PRO A 397 0.03 -23.13 26.80
C PRO A 397 -0.55 -21.72 26.59
N MET A 398 -0.82 -21.30 25.35
CA MET A 398 -1.46 -20.02 25.07
C MET A 398 -2.85 -19.92 25.71
N LYS A 399 -3.65 -20.99 25.61
CA LYS A 399 -4.96 -21.08 26.28
C LYS A 399 -4.88 -20.84 27.78
N GLU A 400 -3.82 -21.30 28.44
CA GLU A 400 -3.60 -21.09 29.88
C GLU A 400 -3.03 -19.71 30.20
N ALA A 401 -2.31 -19.10 29.26
CA ALA A 401 -1.65 -17.82 29.44
C ALA A 401 -2.59 -16.63 29.23
N LEU A 402 -3.47 -16.68 28.21
CA LEU A 402 -4.36 -15.56 27.83
C LEU A 402 -5.16 -14.98 29.01
N PRO A 403 -5.80 -15.79 29.90
CA PRO A 403 -6.55 -15.24 31.03
C PRO A 403 -5.69 -14.44 32.02
N LYS A 404 -4.37 -14.69 32.07
CA LYS A 404 -3.44 -13.99 32.97
C LYS A 404 -3.06 -12.59 32.46
N MET A 405 -3.33 -12.30 31.18
CA MET A 405 -2.98 -11.03 30.54
C MET A 405 -4.02 -9.94 30.82
N GLY A 406 -5.28 -10.31 31.09
CA GLY A 406 -6.38 -9.38 31.33
C GLY A 406 -6.61 -8.45 30.14
N ASN A 407 -7.13 -7.24 30.40
CA ASN A 407 -7.40 -6.23 29.37
C ASN A 407 -6.16 -5.35 29.03
N ARG A 408 -4.96 -5.84 29.33
CA ARG A 408 -3.72 -5.10 29.05
C ARG A 408 -3.47 -5.03 27.54
N PRO A 409 -2.83 -3.97 27.05
CA PRO A 409 -2.42 -3.89 25.65
C PRO A 409 -1.42 -5.00 25.33
N VAL A 410 -1.66 -5.73 24.24
CA VAL A 410 -0.83 -6.84 23.75
C VAL A 410 -0.30 -6.51 22.36
N TYR A 411 1.01 -6.65 22.18
CA TYR A 411 1.63 -6.71 20.86
C TYR A 411 1.98 -8.17 20.55
N VAL A 412 1.59 -8.63 19.36
CA VAL A 412 1.83 -10.02 18.92
C VAL A 412 2.88 -10.01 17.81
N THR A 413 4.00 -10.67 18.03
CA THR A 413 5.03 -10.86 17.00
C THR A 413 5.19 -12.35 16.71
N ILE A 414 5.12 -12.70 15.43
CA ILE A 414 5.18 -14.09 14.98
C ILE A 414 6.37 -14.24 14.03
N ASP A 415 7.35 -15.04 14.44
CA ASP A 415 8.33 -15.59 13.52
C ASP A 415 7.71 -16.77 12.78
N ILE A 416 7.75 -16.74 11.44
CA ILE A 416 7.18 -17.82 10.62
C ILE A 416 7.88 -19.17 10.87
N ASP A 417 9.13 -19.14 11.34
CA ASP A 417 9.92 -20.34 11.62
C ASP A 417 9.44 -21.12 12.84
N VAL A 418 8.49 -20.59 13.63
CA VAL A 418 7.78 -21.37 14.65
C VAL A 418 7.15 -22.63 14.04
N LEU A 419 6.74 -22.54 12.78
CA LEU A 419 6.23 -23.65 12.00
C LEU A 419 7.34 -24.65 11.69
N ASP A 420 6.98 -25.92 11.67
CA ASP A 420 7.91 -26.94 11.19
C ASP A 420 8.35 -26.63 9.73
N PRO A 421 9.61 -26.89 9.33
CA PRO A 421 10.07 -26.67 7.96
C PRO A 421 9.28 -27.45 6.91
N SER A 422 8.56 -28.51 7.30
CA SER A 422 7.60 -29.19 6.41
C SER A 422 6.37 -28.34 6.06
N ALA A 423 6.06 -27.30 6.83
CA ALA A 423 4.96 -26.36 6.62
C ALA A 423 5.43 -24.96 6.19
N ALA A 424 6.64 -24.55 6.60
CA ALA A 424 7.23 -23.26 6.22
C ALA A 424 8.76 -23.36 5.98
N PRO A 425 9.21 -23.99 4.89
CA PRO A 425 10.64 -24.17 4.61
C PRO A 425 11.37 -22.85 4.26
N GLY A 426 10.61 -21.86 3.78
CA GLY A 426 11.07 -20.54 3.35
C GLY A 426 11.39 -19.58 4.49
N THR A 427 12.36 -19.89 5.34
CA THR A 427 12.84 -19.01 6.43
C THR A 427 14.37 -19.01 6.50
N GLY A 428 14.97 -18.02 7.18
CA GLY A 428 16.40 -17.93 7.42
C GLY A 428 16.94 -19.15 8.21
N THR A 429 16.32 -19.50 9.33
CA THR A 429 16.81 -20.56 10.22
C THR A 429 15.74 -21.63 10.43
N ALA A 430 15.60 -22.56 9.49
CA ALA A 430 14.58 -23.60 9.58
C ALA A 430 14.91 -24.58 10.71
N GLU A 431 14.01 -24.73 11.69
CA GLU A 431 14.21 -25.59 12.86
C GLU A 431 13.15 -26.70 12.95
N ALA A 432 13.58 -27.96 12.90
CA ALA A 432 12.68 -29.11 12.86
C ALA A 432 11.97 -29.36 14.20
N GLY A 433 10.81 -30.04 14.13
CA GLY A 433 9.99 -30.32 15.32
C GLY A 433 9.12 -29.14 15.72
N GLY A 434 8.77 -28.28 14.77
CA GLY A 434 7.88 -27.15 14.97
C GLY A 434 6.41 -27.53 14.95
N ILE A 435 5.58 -26.52 15.21
CA ILE A 435 4.13 -26.68 15.18
C ILE A 435 3.61 -26.73 13.73
N THR A 436 2.39 -27.20 13.55
CA THR A 436 1.73 -27.18 12.23
C THR A 436 1.08 -25.82 11.96
N SER A 437 0.84 -25.49 10.68
CA SER A 437 0.09 -24.28 10.30
C SER A 437 -1.32 -24.25 10.90
N LYS A 438 -1.91 -25.42 11.18
CA LYS A 438 -3.20 -25.54 11.88
C LYS A 438 -3.11 -25.05 13.33
N GLU A 439 -2.05 -25.40 14.05
CA GLU A 439 -1.87 -24.98 15.44
C GLU A 439 -1.60 -23.49 15.54
N LEU A 440 -0.81 -22.92 14.63
CA LEU A 440 -0.58 -21.48 14.58
C LEU A 440 -1.89 -20.72 14.31
N LEU A 441 -2.71 -21.23 13.39
CA LEU A 441 -4.04 -20.69 13.11
C LEU A 441 -4.94 -20.75 14.35
N GLU A 442 -4.94 -21.89 15.06
CA GLU A 442 -5.68 -22.06 16.31
C GLU A 442 -5.24 -21.03 17.36
N ALA A 443 -3.94 -20.81 17.51
CA ALA A 443 -3.37 -19.82 18.42
C ALA A 443 -3.83 -18.38 18.08
N ILE A 444 -3.77 -17.98 16.80
CA ILE A 444 -4.27 -16.68 16.33
C ILE A 444 -5.76 -16.52 16.66
N HIS A 445 -6.57 -17.55 16.42
CA HIS A 445 -8.00 -17.51 16.74
C HIS A 445 -8.28 -17.50 18.25
N MET A 446 -7.46 -18.18 19.07
CA MET A 446 -7.56 -18.08 20.52
C MET A 446 -7.27 -16.66 21.01
N ILE A 447 -6.26 -15.98 20.46
CA ILE A 447 -5.98 -14.58 20.78
C ILE A 447 -7.18 -13.71 20.38
N ALA A 448 -7.64 -13.84 19.13
CA ALA A 448 -8.75 -13.06 18.58
C ALA A 448 -10.07 -13.23 19.36
N GLY A 449 -10.36 -14.46 19.80
CA GLY A 449 -11.55 -14.81 20.57
C GLY A 449 -11.43 -14.55 22.08
N SER A 450 -10.30 -14.05 22.56
CA SER A 450 -10.08 -13.76 23.98
C SER A 450 -10.37 -12.31 24.35
N ASP A 451 -10.38 -12.02 25.65
CA ASP A 451 -10.58 -10.67 26.20
C ASP A 451 -9.32 -9.79 26.14
N VAL A 452 -8.22 -10.27 25.52
CA VAL A 452 -7.00 -9.46 25.40
C VAL A 452 -7.19 -8.31 24.44
N ASN A 453 -6.54 -7.18 24.74
CA ASN A 453 -6.55 -6.00 23.90
C ASN A 453 -5.32 -6.01 22.98
N VAL A 454 -5.42 -6.68 21.84
CA VAL A 454 -4.34 -6.61 20.83
C VAL A 454 -4.29 -5.18 20.27
N VAL A 455 -3.11 -4.57 20.26
CA VAL A 455 -2.90 -3.18 19.84
C VAL A 455 -1.98 -3.06 18.61
N GLY A 456 -1.46 -4.17 18.12
CA GLY A 456 -0.63 -4.27 16.92
C GLY A 456 -0.06 -5.67 16.76
N CYS A 457 0.39 -6.01 15.57
CA CYS A 457 1.11 -7.25 15.33
C CYS A 457 2.11 -7.17 14.18
N ASP A 458 3.02 -8.15 14.10
CA ASP A 458 3.84 -8.39 12.92
C ASP A 458 4.06 -9.89 12.66
N LEU A 459 4.43 -10.20 11.42
CA LEU A 459 4.92 -11.51 10.98
C LEU A 459 6.25 -11.33 10.24
N VAL A 460 7.28 -12.06 10.66
CA VAL A 460 8.68 -11.90 10.20
C VAL A 460 9.26 -13.22 9.66
N GLU A 461 10.51 -13.16 9.18
CA GLU A 461 11.40 -14.21 8.68
C GLU A 461 10.89 -15.03 7.47
N VAL A 462 9.89 -14.54 6.76
CA VAL A 462 9.49 -15.13 5.47
C VAL A 462 10.57 -14.86 4.44
N ALA A 463 11.27 -15.92 4.02
CA ALA A 463 12.34 -15.90 3.03
C ALA A 463 11.95 -16.71 1.78
N PRO A 464 11.29 -16.09 0.78
CA PRO A 464 10.72 -16.74 -0.40
C PRO A 464 11.69 -17.63 -1.18
N ILE A 465 12.96 -17.24 -1.24
CA ILE A 465 14.00 -17.92 -2.03
C ILE A 465 14.26 -19.37 -1.60
N TYR A 466 13.90 -19.75 -0.37
CA TYR A 466 14.07 -21.11 0.15
C TYR A 466 12.81 -21.97 0.07
N ASP A 467 11.71 -21.41 -0.44
CA ASP A 467 10.49 -22.14 -0.73
C ASP A 467 10.03 -21.91 -2.18
N PRO A 468 10.56 -22.70 -3.14
CA PRO A 468 10.17 -22.60 -4.54
C PRO A 468 8.72 -23.06 -4.79
N THR A 469 8.05 -23.63 -3.78
CA THR A 469 6.64 -24.04 -3.87
C THR A 469 5.68 -23.02 -3.26
N GLU A 470 6.23 -21.91 -2.75
CA GLU A 470 5.49 -20.78 -2.18
C GLU A 470 4.63 -21.09 -0.95
N GLN A 471 4.84 -22.25 -0.30
CA GLN A 471 4.04 -22.67 0.85
C GLN A 471 4.15 -21.70 2.03
N THR A 472 5.37 -21.27 2.36
CA THR A 472 5.62 -20.29 3.44
C THR A 472 4.85 -18.99 3.19
N GLN A 473 4.94 -18.42 1.98
CA GLN A 473 4.32 -17.14 1.65
C GLN A 473 2.79 -17.24 1.68
N ILE A 474 2.24 -18.37 1.20
CA ILE A 474 0.79 -18.65 1.26
C ILE A 474 0.32 -18.77 2.73
N VAL A 475 1.07 -19.49 3.56
CA VAL A 475 0.75 -19.62 4.98
C VAL A 475 0.84 -18.27 5.68
N ALA A 476 1.91 -17.51 5.46
CA ALA A 476 2.10 -16.17 6.03
C ALA A 476 0.98 -15.21 5.62
N ALA A 477 0.63 -15.14 4.32
CA ALA A 477 -0.47 -14.32 3.83
C ALA A 477 -1.80 -14.68 4.50
N LYS A 478 -2.06 -15.98 4.69
CA LYS A 478 -3.24 -16.43 5.43
C LYS A 478 -3.20 -15.99 6.89
N MET A 479 -2.06 -16.12 7.59
CA MET A 479 -1.94 -15.66 8.98
C MET A 479 -2.17 -14.15 9.10
N ILE A 480 -1.63 -13.34 8.18
CA ILE A 480 -1.89 -11.90 8.13
C ILE A 480 -3.40 -11.60 7.99
N ARG A 481 -4.11 -12.27 7.07
CA ARG A 481 -5.57 -12.11 6.91
C ARG A 481 -6.31 -12.41 8.21
N GLU A 482 -5.98 -13.52 8.87
CA GLU A 482 -6.65 -13.94 10.11
C GLU A 482 -6.34 -13.00 11.28
N MET A 483 -5.12 -12.49 11.37
CA MET A 483 -4.76 -11.45 12.33
C MET A 483 -5.48 -10.14 12.06
N LEU A 484 -5.58 -9.70 10.80
CA LEU A 484 -6.33 -8.51 10.40
C LEU A 484 -7.81 -8.64 10.83
N LEU A 485 -8.49 -9.70 10.41
CA LEU A 485 -9.90 -9.96 10.74
C LEU A 485 -10.16 -10.19 12.24
N GLY A 486 -9.19 -10.80 12.93
CA GLY A 486 -9.32 -11.23 14.31
C GLY A 486 -8.95 -10.16 15.33
N PHE A 487 -7.91 -9.37 15.07
CA PHE A 487 -7.32 -8.46 16.05
C PHE A 487 -7.83 -7.02 15.91
N VAL A 488 -8.22 -6.61 14.69
CA VAL A 488 -8.75 -5.26 14.46
C VAL A 488 -10.24 -5.25 14.78
N LYS A 489 -10.61 -4.44 15.79
CA LYS A 489 -11.98 -4.33 16.32
C LYS A 489 -12.71 -3.06 15.87
#